data_AF-A0A929NNZ3-F1
#
_entry.id   AF-A0A929NNZ3-F1
#
_cell.length_a   1.000
_cell.length_b   1.000
_cell.length_c   1.000
_cell.angle_alpha   90.00
_cell.angle_beta   90.00
_cell.angle_gamma   90.00
#
_symmetry.space_group_name_H-M   'P 1'
#
loop_
_entity.id
_entity.type
_entity.pdbx_description
1 polymer ?
#
loop_
_entity_poly.entity_id
_entity_poly.type
_entity_poly.pdbx_seq_one_letter_code
_entity_poly.pdbx_strand_id
1 'polypeptide(L)' 'MAATIRPRRSMLYMPGSNARALEKGRVLAADALILDLEDAVAPDAKET' A
#
# COMPACT_ATOMS: atom_id res chain seq x y z
N MET A 1 -22.44 -18.57 -3.50
CA MET A 1 -21.23 -18.81 -2.67
C MET A 1 -21.11 -17.69 -1.66
N ALA A 2 -20.90 -17.99 -0.39
CA ALA A 2 -20.55 -16.97 0.59
C ALA A 2 -19.11 -16.50 0.32
N ALA A 3 -18.86 -15.19 0.39
CA ALA A 3 -17.53 -14.65 0.22
C ALA A 3 -16.61 -15.12 1.36
N THR A 4 -15.39 -15.52 1.03
CA THR A 4 -14.36 -15.80 2.04
C THR A 4 -14.06 -14.53 2.83
N ILE A 5 -14.19 -14.60 4.16
CA ILE A 5 -13.86 -13.47 5.03
C ILE A 5 -12.34 -13.25 5.00
N ARG A 6 -11.90 -12.06 4.59
CA ARG A 6 -10.52 -11.59 4.75
C ARG A 6 -10.51 -10.41 5.73
N PRO A 7 -10.10 -10.62 7.00
CA PRO A 7 -9.99 -9.54 7.97
C PRO A 7 -9.04 -8.44 7.46
N ARG A 8 -9.44 -7.18 7.61
CA ARG A 8 -8.65 -5.98 7.28
C ARG A 8 -8.53 -5.11 8.53
N ARG A 9 -7.92 -5.66 9.59
CA ARG A 9 -7.82 -5.00 10.90
C ARG A 9 -6.84 -3.84 10.88
N SER A 10 -5.87 -3.89 9.95
CA SER A 10 -4.90 -2.84 9.70
C SER A 10 -4.67 -2.67 8.21
N MET A 11 -4.54 -1.41 7.78
CA MET A 11 -4.21 -1.02 6.42
C MET A 11 -3.04 -0.04 6.47
N LEU A 12 -1.90 -0.43 5.91
CA LEU A 12 -0.69 0.40 5.91
C LEU A 12 -0.62 1.21 4.61
N TYR A 13 -0.69 2.54 4.73
CA TYR A 13 -0.46 3.46 3.62
C TYR A 13 1.03 3.68 3.37
N MET A 14 1.45 3.65 2.12
CA MET A 14 2.82 4.00 1.70
C MET A 14 2.84 4.56 0.27
N PRO A 15 3.79 5.46 -0.06
CA PRO A 15 3.92 5.98 -1.41
C PRO A 15 4.26 4.85 -2.41
N GLY A 16 3.49 4.75 -3.49
CA GLY A 16 3.72 3.78 -4.56
C GLY A 16 5.04 4.00 -5.32
N SER A 17 5.61 5.20 -5.24
CA SER A 17 6.89 5.57 -5.86
C SER A 17 8.13 5.17 -5.02
N ASN A 18 7.96 4.69 -3.78
CA ASN A 18 9.08 4.40 -2.88
C ASN A 18 9.41 2.90 -2.82
N ALA A 19 10.34 2.45 -3.67
CA ALA A 19 10.76 1.04 -3.75
C ALA A 19 11.20 0.43 -2.39
N ARG A 20 11.88 1.20 -1.53
CA ARG A 20 12.28 0.73 -0.20
C ARG A 20 11.08 0.49 0.71
N ALA A 21 10.06 1.35 0.63
CA ALA A 21 8.82 1.17 1.39
C ALA A 21 8.05 -0.07 0.90
N LEU A 22 7.99 -0.29 -0.41
CA LEU A 22 7.36 -1.48 -1.02
C LEU A 22 8.02 -2.78 -0.56
N GLU A 23 9.35 -2.86 -0.60
CA GLU A 23 10.07 -4.06 -0.15
C GLU A 23 9.87 -4.32 1.35
N LYS A 24 9.87 -3.26 2.17
CA LYS A 24 9.57 -3.39 3.60
C LYS A 24 8.12 -3.82 3.85
N GLY A 25 7.17 -3.31 3.06
CA GLY A 25 5.75 -3.60 3.19
C GLY A 25 5.43 -5.10 3.15
N ARG A 26 6.18 -5.87 2.35
CA ARG A 26 6.01 -7.33 2.19
C ARG A 26 6.18 -8.12 3.50
N VAL A 27 6.94 -7.60 4.46
CA VAL A 27 7.29 -8.30 5.71
C VAL A 27 6.70 -7.67 6.97
N LEU A 28 5.97 -6.56 6.83
CA LEU A 28 5.35 -5.88 7.97
C LEU A 28 4.04 -6.57 8.38
N ALA A 29 3.71 -6.50 9.67
CA ALA A 29 2.50 -7.07 10.25
C ALA A 29 1.23 -6.23 9.95
N ALA A 30 0.95 -5.99 8.67
CA ALA A 30 -0.27 -5.35 8.19
C ALA A 30 -1.15 -6.36 7.46
N ASP A 31 -2.47 -6.31 7.68
CA ASP A 31 -3.41 -7.19 6.97
C ASP A 31 -3.56 -6.77 5.49
N ALA A 32 -3.36 -5.49 5.19
CA ALA A 32 -3.37 -4.95 3.84
C ALA A 32 -2.38 -3.79 3.68
N LEU A 33 -1.90 -3.61 2.45
CA LEU A 33 -1.11 -2.45 2.03
C LEU A 33 -1.95 -1.59 1.08
N ILE A 34 -1.90 -0.28 1.25
CA ILE A 34 -2.44 0.69 0.30
C ILE A 34 -1.26 1.44 -0.31
N LEU A 35 -1.06 1.22 -1.61
CA LEU A 35 -0.04 1.92 -2.38
C LEU A 35 -0.65 3.20 -2.89
N ASP A 36 -0.26 4.31 -2.28
CA ASP A 36 -0.79 5.62 -2.61
C ASP A 36 -0.10 6.16 -3.86
N LEU A 37 -0.90 6.57 -4.85
CA LEU A 37 -0.46 7.23 -6.08
C LEU A 37 -0.89 8.71 -6.09
N GLU A 38 -1.58 9.16 -5.04
CA GLU A 38 -2.13 10.50 -4.88
C GLU A 38 -1.21 11.34 -3.96
N ASP A 39 -1.69 11.81 -2.82
CA ASP A 39 -1.05 12.89 -2.06
C ASP A 39 0.30 12.50 -1.45
N ALA A 40 0.55 11.21 -1.20
CA ALA A 40 1.86 10.77 -0.70
C ALA A 40 2.94 10.66 -1.79
N VAL A 41 2.61 10.95 -3.06
CA VAL A 41 3.54 10.91 -4.19
C VAL A 41 3.77 12.32 -4.73
N ALA A 42 5.04 12.73 -4.76
CA ALA A 42 5.44 14.01 -5.35
C ALA A 42 5.03 14.09 -6.84
N PRO A 43 4.64 15.27 -7.37
CA PRO A 43 4.11 15.39 -8.74
C PRO A 43 5.04 14.85 -9.83
N ASP A 44 6.35 15.00 -9.67
CA ASP A 44 7.39 14.53 -10.58
C ASP A 44 7.57 13.00 -10.59
N ALA A 45 7.07 12.32 -9.56
CA ALA A 45 7.09 10.86 -9.44
C ALA A 45 5.79 10.19 -9.91
N LYS A 46 4.82 10.95 -10.41
CA LYS A 46 3.60 10.41 -11.04
C LYS A 46 3.83 10.24 -12.53
N GLU A 47 3.43 9.11 -13.09
CA GLU A 47 3.32 8.97 -14.55
C GLU A 47 2.14 9.84 -15.02
N THR A 48 2.33 10.60 -16.10
CA THR A 48 1.31 11.50 -16.68
C THR A 48 0.37 10.75 -17.61
#